data_AF-A0A1J9QVI0-F1
#
_entry.id   AF-A0A1J9QVI0-F1
#
_cell.length_a   1.000
_cell.length_b   1.000
_cell.length_c   1.000
_cell.angle_alpha   90.00
_cell.angle_beta   90.00
_cell.angle_gamma   90.00
#
_symmetry.space_group_name_H-M   'P 1'
#
loop_
_entity.id
_entity.type
_entity.pdbx_description
1 polymer ?
#
loop_
_entity_poly.entity_id
_entity_poly.type
_entity_poly.pdbx_seq_one_letter_code
_entity_poly.pdbx_strand_id
1 'polypeptide(L)'
;MEFSQIRRLLGLLQQADIPVCIVGEFALNYYNAPRVVHNIELCVPADDLGAARSAFESQEGLLERADKTEYNLYTEYKRGFPRFRSCSKPVFYVTIFTDKHCHLDPLPKCVVYQTEHQYAGEYSRELLDSFSPDEIATLPFPRFTPLFKGFCRTYVKTREDTAAMAAECLVDGKNINEEWCNAQFNTSESAELSFALRLVKGRGSPIDDFSSNQVTCFILNIQEAQRLQKIPGFY
;
A
#
# COMPACT_ATOMS: atom_id res chain seq x y z
N MET A 1 -6.91 -2.63 -14.37
CA MET A 1 -5.51 -2.40 -14.72
C MET A 1 -4.85 -3.75 -14.85
N GLU A 2 -4.02 -3.95 -15.88
CA GLU A 2 -3.51 -5.29 -16.19
C GLU A 2 -2.14 -5.54 -15.53
N PHE A 3 -1.89 -6.79 -15.14
CA PHE A 3 -0.59 -7.22 -14.59
C PHE A 3 0.58 -6.88 -15.50
N SER A 4 0.39 -7.04 -16.82
CA SER A 4 1.38 -6.72 -17.85
C SER A 4 1.87 -5.27 -17.76
N GLN A 5 0.98 -4.34 -17.42
CA GLN A 5 1.27 -2.91 -17.28
C GLN A 5 2.11 -2.65 -16.03
N ILE A 6 1.71 -3.23 -14.89
CA ILE A 6 2.45 -3.11 -13.62
C ILE A 6 3.86 -3.68 -13.78
N ARG A 7 3.97 -4.90 -14.32
CA ARG A 7 5.26 -5.56 -14.55
C ARG A 7 6.17 -4.74 -15.45
N ARG A 8 5.61 -4.08 -16.47
CA ARG A 8 6.39 -3.20 -17.36
C ARG A 8 6.95 -2.00 -16.60
N LEU A 9 6.16 -1.34 -15.75
CA LEU A 9 6.63 -0.21 -14.93
C LEU A 9 7.74 -0.63 -13.96
N LEU A 10 7.55 -1.75 -13.27
CA LEU A 10 8.54 -2.29 -12.33
C LEU A 10 9.83 -2.68 -13.07
N GLY A 11 9.72 -3.26 -14.26
CA GLY A 11 10.86 -3.62 -15.10
C GLY A 11 11.72 -2.42 -15.52
N LEU A 12 11.13 -1.24 -15.73
CA LEU A 12 11.88 -0.02 -16.02
C LEU A 12 12.77 0.41 -14.84
N LEU A 13 12.23 0.34 -13.62
CA LEU A 13 12.98 0.68 -12.41
C LEU A 13 14.05 -0.37 -12.12
N GLN A 14 13.74 -1.65 -12.33
CA GLN A 14 14.70 -2.73 -12.20
C GLN A 14 15.88 -2.60 -13.18
N GLN A 15 15.63 -2.21 -14.43
CA GLN A 15 16.69 -1.97 -15.43
C GLN A 15 17.61 -0.80 -15.05
N ALA A 16 17.08 0.16 -14.28
CA ALA A 16 17.85 1.27 -13.72
C ALA A 16 18.51 0.94 -12.36
N ASP A 17 18.41 -0.31 -11.89
CA ASP A 17 18.89 -0.77 -10.58
C ASP A 17 18.26 0.00 -9.40
N ILE A 18 16.99 0.41 -9.54
CA ILE A 18 16.27 1.19 -8.53
C ILE A 18 15.35 0.25 -7.73
N PRO A 19 15.56 0.10 -6.40
CA PRO A 19 14.62 -0.60 -5.54
C PRO A 19 13.24 0.07 -5.58
N VAL A 20 12.18 -0.73 -5.63
CA VAL A 20 10.81 -0.21 -5.70
C VAL A 20 9.87 -1.03 -4.83
N CYS A 21 8.89 -0.34 -4.25
CA CYS A 21 7.76 -0.92 -3.53
C CYS A 21 6.45 -0.34 -4.09
N ILE A 22 5.41 -1.17 -4.22
CA ILE A 22 4.05 -0.72 -4.53
C ILE A 22 3.41 -0.20 -3.25
N VAL A 23 2.84 1.00 -3.24
CA VAL A 23 2.15 1.61 -2.08
C VAL A 23 0.73 2.04 -2.47
N GLY A 24 0.06 2.79 -1.60
CA GLY A 24 -1.28 3.33 -1.87
C GLY A 24 -2.38 2.27 -1.90
N GLU A 25 -3.41 2.52 -2.70
CA GLU A 25 -4.63 1.67 -2.82
C GLU A 25 -4.29 0.21 -3.10
N PHE A 26 -3.27 -0.06 -3.92
CA PHE A 26 -2.93 -1.44 -4.30
C PHE A 26 -2.29 -2.22 -3.14
N ALA A 27 -1.49 -1.54 -2.30
CA ALA A 27 -0.96 -2.13 -1.07
C ALA A 27 -2.05 -2.34 0.00
N LEU A 28 -3.08 -1.49 0.03
CA LEU A 28 -4.26 -1.71 0.89
C LEU A 28 -5.00 -2.99 0.46
N ASN A 29 -5.24 -3.18 -0.84
CA ASN A 29 -5.86 -4.39 -1.36
C ASN A 29 -5.07 -5.66 -1.04
N TYR A 30 -3.73 -5.60 -1.09
CA TYR A 30 -2.86 -6.72 -0.69
C TYR A 30 -3.14 -7.18 0.75
N TYR A 31 -3.47 -6.24 1.65
CA TYR A 31 -3.82 -6.50 3.05
C TYR A 31 -5.33 -6.52 3.33
N ASN A 32 -6.15 -6.86 2.34
CA ASN A 32 -7.61 -7.04 2.48
C ASN A 32 -8.34 -5.80 2.99
N ALA A 33 -7.84 -4.61 2.61
CA ALA A 33 -8.54 -3.35 2.76
C ALA A 33 -9.10 -2.92 1.39
N PRO A 34 -10.36 -3.23 1.07
CA PRO A 34 -10.91 -3.10 -0.28
C PRO A 34 -10.89 -1.64 -0.79
N ARG A 35 -10.23 -1.43 -1.93
CA ARG A 35 -10.13 -0.15 -2.63
C ARG A 35 -10.21 -0.36 -4.14
N VAL A 36 -10.91 0.55 -4.81
CA VAL A 36 -10.83 0.66 -6.27
C VAL A 36 -9.50 1.29 -6.60
N VAL A 37 -8.63 0.56 -7.30
CA VAL A 37 -7.29 1.05 -7.68
C VAL A 37 -7.43 1.97 -8.89
N HIS A 38 -7.33 3.27 -8.66
CA HIS A 38 -7.41 4.29 -9.71
C HIS A 38 -6.04 4.63 -10.30
N ASN A 39 -4.99 4.55 -9.49
CA ASN A 39 -3.63 4.90 -9.86
C ASN A 39 -2.64 3.88 -9.30
N ILE A 40 -1.50 3.72 -9.96
CA ILE A 40 -0.34 3.04 -9.38
C ILE A 40 0.46 4.05 -8.57
N GLU A 41 0.82 3.64 -7.37
CA GLU A 41 1.67 4.41 -6.49
C GLU A 41 2.90 3.56 -6.19
N LEU A 42 4.06 4.09 -6.53
CA LEU A 42 5.35 3.44 -6.34
C LEU A 42 6.13 4.24 -5.31
N CYS A 43 6.96 3.55 -4.55
CA CYS A 43 7.88 4.11 -3.58
C CYS A 43 9.28 3.66 -3.94
N VAL A 44 10.22 4.60 -4.03
CA VAL A 44 11.65 4.36 -4.30
C VAL A 44 12.51 5.02 -3.21
N PRO A 45 13.79 4.66 -3.06
CA PRO A 45 14.69 5.39 -2.17
C PRO A 45 14.71 6.89 -2.51
N ALA A 46 14.70 7.75 -1.49
CA ALA A 46 14.62 9.19 -1.69
C ALA A 46 15.72 9.74 -2.62
N ASP A 47 16.91 9.16 -2.55
CA ASP A 47 18.07 9.58 -3.33
C ASP A 47 17.96 9.14 -4.80
N ASP A 48 17.12 8.13 -5.09
CA ASP A 48 16.88 7.60 -6.45
C ASP A 48 15.69 8.24 -7.15
N LEU A 49 14.94 9.15 -6.49
CA LEU A 49 13.73 9.76 -7.08
C LEU A 49 14.01 10.43 -8.44
N GLY A 50 15.16 11.09 -8.56
CA GLY A 50 15.59 11.72 -9.82
C GLY A 50 15.83 10.70 -10.93
N ALA A 51 16.53 9.61 -10.61
CA ALA A 51 16.80 8.52 -11.56
C ALA A 51 15.52 7.78 -11.95
N ALA A 52 14.62 7.49 -11.01
CA ALA A 52 13.33 6.85 -11.26
C ALA A 52 12.46 7.70 -12.18
N ARG A 53 12.43 9.02 -11.94
CA ARG A 53 11.76 9.97 -12.82
C ARG A 53 12.34 9.94 -14.22
N SER A 54 13.67 10.02 -14.38
CA SER A 54 14.30 9.97 -15.70
C SER A 54 14.07 8.65 -16.44
N ALA A 55 14.04 7.52 -15.72
CA ALA A 55 13.75 6.21 -16.30
C ALA A 55 12.34 6.12 -16.90
N PHE A 56 11.37 6.83 -16.32
CA PHE A 56 10.00 6.92 -16.86
C PHE A 56 9.88 7.97 -17.96
N GLU A 57 10.53 9.13 -17.82
CA GLU A 57 10.55 10.19 -18.83
C GLU A 57 11.21 9.73 -20.14
N SER A 58 12.15 8.77 -20.09
CA SER A 58 12.82 8.24 -21.29
C SER A 58 11.97 7.25 -22.11
N GLN A 59 10.75 6.92 -21.67
CA GLN A 59 9.89 5.92 -22.34
C GLN A 59 8.86 6.59 -23.25
N GLU A 60 9.32 7.09 -24.39
CA GLU A 60 8.44 7.71 -25.39
C GLU A 60 7.31 6.77 -25.81
N GLY A 61 6.09 7.30 -25.86
CA GLY A 61 4.89 6.56 -26.24
C GLY A 61 4.37 5.56 -25.21
N LEU A 62 5.04 5.39 -24.06
CA LEU A 62 4.55 4.58 -22.95
C LEU A 62 3.94 5.45 -21.84
N LEU A 63 4.70 6.44 -21.39
CA LEU A 63 4.33 7.35 -20.32
C LEU A 63 4.51 8.80 -20.75
N GLU A 64 3.55 9.64 -20.39
CA GLU A 64 3.62 11.08 -20.52
C GLU A 64 3.67 11.72 -19.14
N ARG A 65 4.45 12.77 -18.98
CA ARG A 65 4.48 13.53 -17.72
C ARG A 65 3.14 14.22 -17.49
N ALA A 66 2.59 14.07 -16.28
CA ALA A 66 1.28 14.56 -15.89
C ALA A 66 1.38 15.67 -14.83
N ASP A 67 2.02 16.78 -15.19
CA ASP A 67 2.31 17.90 -14.25
C ASP A 67 1.07 18.65 -13.77
N LYS A 68 -0.02 18.61 -14.54
CA LYS A 68 -1.27 19.29 -14.18
C LYS A 68 -2.19 18.31 -13.48
N THR A 69 -2.30 18.46 -12.16
CA THR A 69 -3.27 17.75 -11.33
C THR A 69 -4.12 18.77 -10.59
N GLU A 70 -5.44 18.67 -10.73
CA GLU A 70 -6.34 19.31 -9.77
C GLU A 70 -6.29 18.51 -8.47
N TYR A 71 -5.76 19.14 -7.42
CA TYR A 71 -5.66 18.52 -6.11
C TYR A 71 -6.96 18.72 -5.34
N ASN A 72 -7.37 17.68 -4.62
CA ASN A 72 -8.51 17.68 -3.71
C ASN A 72 -8.12 16.95 -2.41
N LEU A 73 -9.06 16.86 -1.48
CA LEU A 73 -8.84 16.23 -0.17
C LEU A 73 -8.26 14.80 -0.24
N TYR A 74 -8.43 14.09 -1.37
CA TYR A 74 -7.94 12.72 -1.59
C TYR A 74 -6.67 12.64 -2.44
N THR A 75 -6.15 13.75 -2.96
CA THR A 75 -4.97 13.76 -3.84
C THR A 75 -3.89 14.75 -3.43
N GLU A 76 -4.13 15.61 -2.42
CA GLU A 76 -3.15 16.58 -1.92
C GLU A 76 -1.80 15.95 -1.54
N TYR A 77 -1.81 14.75 -0.96
CA TYR A 77 -0.57 14.06 -0.56
C TYR A 77 0.36 13.71 -1.75
N LYS A 78 -0.16 13.73 -2.97
CA LYS A 78 0.60 13.49 -4.21
C LYS A 78 1.37 14.72 -4.68
N ARG A 79 1.14 15.88 -4.05
CA ARG A 79 1.72 17.16 -4.47
C ARG A 79 3.24 17.12 -4.34
N GLY A 80 3.92 17.56 -5.41
CA GLY A 80 5.39 17.63 -5.46
C GLY A 80 6.09 16.34 -5.88
N PHE A 81 5.35 15.24 -6.07
CA PHE A 81 5.92 13.97 -6.55
C PHE A 81 5.78 13.82 -8.07
N PRO A 82 6.75 13.17 -8.75
CA PRO A 82 6.65 12.83 -10.17
C PRO A 82 5.38 12.02 -10.45
N ARG A 83 4.59 12.51 -11.42
CA ARG A 83 3.37 11.85 -11.88
C ARG A 83 3.40 11.66 -13.38
N PHE A 84 2.97 10.48 -13.80
CA PHE A 84 2.94 10.05 -15.20
C PHE A 84 1.56 9.53 -15.56
N ARG A 85 1.19 9.66 -16.82
CA ARG A 85 -0.04 9.17 -17.43
C ARG A 85 0.33 8.13 -18.47
N SER A 86 -0.37 7.00 -18.50
CA SER A 86 -0.19 6.00 -19.55
C SER A 86 -0.70 6.51 -20.90
N CYS A 87 0.06 6.25 -21.96
CA CYS A 87 -0.40 6.52 -23.33
C CYS A 87 -1.39 5.45 -23.84
N SER A 88 -1.38 4.26 -23.23
CA SER A 88 -2.28 3.15 -23.57
C SER A 88 -3.70 3.32 -23.01
N LYS A 89 -4.66 2.61 -23.60
CA LYS A 89 -6.01 2.42 -23.05
C LYS A 89 -6.07 1.08 -22.31
N PRO A 90 -6.76 1.00 -21.14
CA PRO A 90 -7.34 2.11 -20.39
C PRO A 90 -6.25 3.04 -19.83
N VAL A 91 -6.58 4.33 -19.70
CA VAL A 91 -5.65 5.33 -19.13
C VAL A 91 -5.54 5.11 -17.62
N PHE A 92 -4.33 5.07 -17.11
CA PHE A 92 -4.02 5.09 -15.68
C PHE A 92 -2.91 6.10 -15.39
N TYR A 93 -2.73 6.44 -14.12
CA TYR A 93 -1.62 7.28 -13.69
C TYR A 93 -0.69 6.51 -12.78
N VAL A 94 0.57 6.94 -12.77
CA VAL A 94 1.61 6.46 -11.87
C VAL A 94 2.17 7.64 -11.09
N THR A 95 2.27 7.53 -9.77
CA THR A 95 2.95 8.52 -8.91
C THR A 95 4.13 7.85 -8.23
N ILE A 96 5.29 8.51 -8.22
CA ILE A 96 6.51 7.99 -7.58
C ILE A 96 6.78 8.78 -6.31
N PHE A 97 6.61 8.13 -5.16
CA PHE A 97 6.95 8.62 -3.84
C PHE A 97 8.36 8.21 -3.42
N THR A 98 8.85 8.84 -2.36
CA THR A 98 10.09 8.44 -1.67
C THR A 98 9.79 7.61 -0.45
N ASP A 99 10.67 6.67 -0.12
CA ASP A 99 10.64 5.89 1.13
C ASP A 99 10.63 6.73 2.40
N LYS A 100 11.34 7.87 2.42
CA LYS A 100 11.30 8.84 3.53
C LYS A 100 9.89 9.41 3.74
N HIS A 101 9.19 9.73 2.65
CA HIS A 101 7.81 10.23 2.68
C HIS A 101 6.83 9.14 3.13
N CYS A 102 6.96 7.92 2.60
CA CYS A 102 6.13 6.78 3.00
C CYS A 102 6.52 6.17 4.35
N HIS A 103 7.60 6.66 4.99
CA HIS A 103 8.20 6.11 6.21
C HIS A 103 8.60 4.62 6.09
N LEU A 104 9.09 4.23 4.91
CA LEU A 104 9.60 2.91 4.57
C LEU A 104 11.14 2.89 4.44
N ASP A 105 11.85 3.92 4.93
CA ASP A 105 13.31 4.02 4.86
C ASP A 105 14.00 3.18 5.97
N PRO A 106 14.94 2.27 5.65
CA PRO A 106 15.43 1.93 4.31
C PRO A 106 14.51 0.93 3.59
N LEU A 107 14.16 1.25 2.33
CA LEU A 107 13.17 0.51 1.55
C LEU A 107 13.38 -1.01 1.50
N PRO A 108 14.60 -1.56 1.31
CA PRO A 108 14.80 -3.00 1.26
C PRO A 108 14.32 -3.75 2.50
N LYS A 109 14.37 -3.13 3.69
CA LYS A 109 13.92 -3.78 4.94
C LYS A 109 12.40 -3.79 5.08
N CYS A 110 11.69 -3.04 4.24
CA CYS A 110 10.26 -2.84 4.32
C CYS A 110 9.48 -3.56 3.22
N VAL A 111 10.14 -4.28 2.31
CA VAL A 111 9.50 -5.02 1.21
C VAL A 111 9.40 -6.51 1.54
N VAL A 112 8.35 -7.15 1.05
CA VAL A 112 8.18 -8.61 1.09
C VAL A 112 8.97 -9.23 -0.05
N TYR A 113 9.88 -10.16 0.27
CA TYR A 113 10.73 -10.80 -0.71
C TYR A 113 10.10 -12.08 -1.26
N GLN A 114 10.44 -12.42 -2.51
CA GLN A 114 9.90 -13.59 -3.21
C GLN A 114 10.03 -14.91 -2.42
N THR A 115 11.07 -15.06 -1.61
CA THR A 115 11.27 -16.24 -0.74
C THR A 115 10.19 -16.38 0.32
N GLU A 116 9.57 -15.30 0.77
CA GLU A 116 8.49 -15.30 1.75
C GLU A 116 7.15 -15.73 1.14
N HIS A 117 7.03 -15.65 -0.18
CA HIS A 117 5.86 -16.14 -0.91
C HIS A 117 5.92 -17.66 -1.16
N GLN A 118 7.10 -18.28 -1.08
CA GLN A 118 7.30 -19.71 -1.43
C GLN A 118 6.55 -20.69 -0.52
N TYR A 119 6.16 -20.27 0.69
CA TYR A 119 5.55 -21.14 1.70
C TYR A 119 4.12 -20.73 2.07
N ALA A 120 3.60 -19.65 1.51
CA ALA A 120 2.29 -19.10 1.84
C ALA A 120 1.55 -18.65 0.58
N GLY A 121 0.57 -19.47 0.15
CA GLY A 121 -0.29 -19.19 -1.00
C GLY A 121 -1.55 -18.39 -0.66
N GLU A 122 -1.61 -17.77 0.52
CA GLU A 122 -2.79 -17.02 0.96
C GLU A 122 -2.65 -15.55 0.58
N TYR A 123 -3.58 -15.08 -0.24
CA TYR A 123 -3.69 -13.68 -0.64
C TYR A 123 -5.10 -13.15 -0.39
N SER A 124 -5.20 -11.82 -0.33
CA SER A 124 -6.46 -11.10 -0.30
C SER A 124 -7.31 -11.40 -1.55
N ARG A 125 -8.63 -11.54 -1.39
CA ARG A 125 -9.55 -11.73 -2.53
C ARG A 125 -9.54 -10.53 -3.48
N GLU A 126 -9.33 -9.33 -2.93
CA GLU A 126 -9.17 -8.08 -3.67
C GLU A 126 -8.08 -8.14 -4.75
N LEU A 127 -7.11 -9.04 -4.61
CA LEU A 127 -6.10 -9.31 -5.63
C LEU A 127 -6.40 -10.56 -6.45
N LEU A 128 -6.87 -11.63 -5.80
CA LEU A 128 -7.13 -12.91 -6.47
C LEU A 128 -8.22 -12.82 -7.54
N ASP A 129 -9.11 -11.83 -7.46
CA ASP A 129 -10.13 -11.57 -8.49
C ASP A 129 -9.52 -11.07 -9.82
N SER A 130 -8.28 -10.58 -9.81
CA SER A 130 -7.62 -9.97 -10.98
C SER A 130 -6.24 -10.55 -11.30
N PHE A 131 -5.59 -11.24 -10.35
CA PHE A 131 -4.22 -11.72 -10.46
C PHE A 131 -4.10 -13.14 -9.92
N SER A 132 -3.28 -13.95 -10.58
CA SER A 132 -2.89 -15.26 -10.05
C SER A 132 -1.94 -15.14 -8.85
N PRO A 133 -1.88 -16.16 -7.96
CA PRO A 133 -0.91 -16.20 -6.87
C PRO A 133 0.55 -16.00 -7.30
N ASP A 134 0.92 -16.57 -8.45
CA ASP A 134 2.28 -16.45 -9.01
C ASP A 134 2.58 -15.03 -9.47
N GLU A 135 1.60 -14.34 -10.07
CA GLU A 135 1.75 -12.94 -10.45
C GLU A 135 1.91 -12.05 -9.22
N ILE A 136 1.07 -12.25 -8.19
CA ILE A 136 1.14 -11.49 -6.93
C ILE A 136 2.51 -11.68 -6.25
N ALA A 137 3.06 -12.90 -6.26
CA ALA A 137 4.37 -13.22 -5.67
C ALA A 137 5.55 -12.49 -6.32
N THR A 138 5.39 -11.92 -7.51
CA THR A 138 6.43 -11.13 -8.18
C THR A 138 6.35 -9.63 -7.87
N LEU A 139 5.29 -9.17 -7.21
CA LEU A 139 5.05 -7.76 -6.94
C LEU A 139 5.68 -7.34 -5.60
N PRO A 140 6.45 -6.24 -5.56
CA PRO A 140 7.12 -5.80 -4.35
C PRO A 140 6.16 -5.03 -3.44
N PHE A 141 5.38 -5.75 -2.64
CA PHE A 141 4.52 -5.14 -1.63
C PHE A 141 5.28 -4.82 -0.34
N PRO A 142 4.83 -3.83 0.44
CA PRO A 142 5.46 -3.50 1.71
C PRO A 142 5.05 -4.53 2.76
N ARG A 143 5.90 -4.76 3.76
CA ARG A 143 5.52 -5.44 5.00
C ARG A 143 4.44 -4.65 5.72
N PHE A 144 3.56 -5.36 6.41
CA PHE A 144 2.38 -4.76 7.04
C PHE A 144 2.77 -3.76 8.14
N THR A 145 3.64 -4.17 9.08
CA THR A 145 3.99 -3.31 10.22
C THR A 145 4.62 -1.98 9.78
N PRO A 146 5.65 -1.94 8.91
CA PRO A 146 6.18 -0.67 8.39
C PRO A 146 5.13 0.18 7.66
N LEU A 147 4.30 -0.43 6.81
CA LEU A 147 3.23 0.29 6.09
C LEU A 147 2.24 0.95 7.06
N PHE A 148 1.72 0.17 8.02
CA PHE A 148 0.74 0.63 8.99
C PHE A 148 1.31 1.73 9.90
N LYS A 149 2.54 1.53 10.40
CA LYS A 149 3.25 2.55 11.17
C LYS A 149 3.50 3.81 10.36
N GLY A 150 3.81 3.66 9.07
CA GLY A 150 4.01 4.79 8.16
C GLY A 150 2.77 5.67 8.09
N PHE A 151 1.59 5.09 7.84
CA PHE A 151 0.34 5.85 7.84
C PHE A 151 0.04 6.51 9.19
N CYS A 152 0.25 5.80 10.30
CA CYS A 152 0.08 6.36 11.64
C CYS A 152 0.99 7.58 11.87
N ARG A 153 2.26 7.46 11.49
CA ARG A 153 3.26 8.52 11.63
C ARG A 153 2.95 9.72 10.75
N THR A 154 2.52 9.49 9.50
CA THR A 154 2.10 10.55 8.59
C THR A 154 0.95 11.34 9.22
N TYR A 155 -0.13 10.68 9.65
CA TYR A 155 -1.25 11.37 10.28
C TYR A 155 -0.84 12.14 11.56
N VAL A 156 -0.02 11.53 12.43
CA VAL A 156 0.44 12.20 13.65
C VAL A 156 1.22 13.48 13.34
N LYS A 157 2.06 13.46 12.29
CA LYS A 157 2.90 14.60 11.91
C LYS A 157 2.17 15.67 11.10
N THR A 158 1.34 15.28 10.15
CA THR A 158 0.80 16.18 9.13
C THR A 158 -0.70 16.40 9.24
N ARG A 159 -1.40 15.59 10.05
CA ARG A 159 -2.88 15.55 10.13
C ARG A 159 -3.54 15.23 8.78
N GLU A 160 -2.86 14.49 7.93
CA GLU A 160 -3.40 14.08 6.64
C GLU A 160 -4.47 13.00 6.78
N ASP A 161 -5.72 13.34 6.44
CA ASP A 161 -6.87 12.44 6.61
C ASP A 161 -6.76 11.18 5.74
N THR A 162 -6.16 11.26 4.55
CA THR A 162 -5.94 10.08 3.70
C THR A 162 -5.06 9.03 4.37
N ALA A 163 -4.05 9.45 5.13
CA ALA A 163 -3.23 8.54 5.92
C ALA A 163 -4.02 7.91 7.08
N ALA A 164 -4.88 8.68 7.77
CA ALA A 164 -5.75 8.14 8.81
C ALA A 164 -6.74 7.09 8.26
N MET A 165 -7.39 7.40 7.14
CA MET A 165 -8.31 6.48 6.47
C MET A 165 -7.61 5.21 5.99
N ALA A 166 -6.39 5.31 5.47
CA ALA A 166 -5.60 4.16 5.07
C ALA A 166 -5.23 3.27 6.28
N ALA A 167 -4.80 3.87 7.39
CA ALA A 167 -4.50 3.15 8.63
C ALA A 167 -5.75 2.45 9.18
N GLU A 168 -6.90 3.13 9.23
CA GLU A 168 -8.17 2.57 9.67
C GLU A 168 -8.56 1.35 8.83
N CYS A 169 -8.50 1.45 7.50
CA CYS A 169 -8.83 0.33 6.64
C CYS A 169 -7.88 -0.86 6.81
N LEU A 170 -6.60 -0.65 7.14
CA LEU A 170 -5.68 -1.74 7.46
C LEU A 170 -6.02 -2.42 8.80
N VAL A 171 -6.48 -1.64 9.79
CA VAL A 171 -6.97 -2.19 11.06
C VAL A 171 -8.15 -3.14 10.82
N ASP A 172 -9.10 -2.73 9.97
CA ASP A 172 -10.25 -3.56 9.62
C ASP A 172 -9.90 -4.73 8.70
N GLY A 173 -9.04 -4.51 7.71
CA GLY A 173 -8.65 -5.51 6.72
C GLY A 173 -7.83 -6.65 7.31
N LYS A 174 -7.11 -6.40 8.40
CA LYS A 174 -6.27 -7.40 9.09
C LYS A 174 -6.74 -7.78 10.48
N ASN A 175 -7.89 -7.26 10.92
CA ASN A 175 -8.41 -7.44 12.27
C ASN A 175 -7.37 -7.12 13.36
N ILE A 176 -6.69 -5.98 13.25
CA ILE A 176 -5.64 -5.58 14.19
C ILE A 176 -6.24 -5.26 15.55
N ASN A 177 -5.76 -5.85 16.63
CA ASN A 177 -6.28 -5.62 17.99
C ASN A 177 -5.27 -4.85 18.87
N GLU A 178 -5.69 -4.54 20.10
CA GLU A 178 -4.85 -3.78 21.04
C GLU A 178 -3.56 -4.54 21.39
N GLU A 179 -3.61 -5.86 21.51
CA GLU A 179 -2.44 -6.70 21.78
C GLU A 179 -1.40 -6.58 20.68
N TRP A 180 -1.83 -6.70 19.41
CA TRP A 180 -0.97 -6.53 18.26
C TRP A 180 -0.34 -5.12 18.24
N CYS A 181 -1.11 -4.06 18.48
CA CYS A 181 -0.57 -2.70 18.55
C CYS A 181 0.51 -2.57 19.64
N ASN A 182 0.25 -3.07 20.84
CA ASN A 182 1.23 -3.00 21.93
C ASN A 182 2.49 -3.82 21.66
N ALA A 183 2.38 -4.93 20.93
CA ALA A 183 3.52 -5.77 20.55
C ALA A 183 4.39 -5.14 19.45
N GLN A 184 3.80 -4.33 18.57
CA GLN A 184 4.49 -3.85 17.36
C GLN A 184 5.10 -2.47 17.52
N PHE A 185 4.56 -1.60 18.39
CA PHE A 185 5.06 -0.23 18.56
C PHE A 185 6.06 -0.13 19.73
N ASN A 186 7.14 0.61 19.52
CA ASN A 186 8.14 0.85 20.56
C ASN A 186 7.77 2.06 21.43
N THR A 187 8.44 2.23 22.58
CA THR A 187 8.23 3.37 23.48
C THR A 187 8.44 4.73 22.81
N SER A 188 9.35 4.82 21.83
CA SER A 188 9.60 6.04 21.04
C SER A 188 8.46 6.39 20.08
N GLU A 189 7.52 5.49 19.85
CA GLU A 189 6.39 5.62 18.91
C GLU A 189 5.06 5.77 19.67
N SER A 190 5.10 6.34 20.88
CA SER A 190 3.93 6.44 21.78
C SER A 190 2.78 7.24 21.18
N ALA A 191 3.06 8.25 20.36
CA ALA A 191 2.03 9.04 19.68
C ALA A 191 1.36 8.22 18.57
N GLU A 192 2.14 7.50 17.76
CA GLU A 192 1.62 6.59 16.74
C GLU A 192 0.85 5.43 17.35
N LEU A 193 1.33 4.83 18.45
CA LEU A 193 0.61 3.80 19.22
C LEU A 193 -0.73 4.32 19.75
N SER A 194 -0.74 5.52 20.33
CA SER A 194 -1.97 6.14 20.84
C SER A 194 -2.99 6.34 19.72
N PHE A 195 -2.54 6.73 18.53
CA PHE A 195 -3.40 6.84 17.36
C PHE A 195 -3.90 5.48 16.89
N ALA A 196 -3.04 4.47 16.77
CA ALA A 196 -3.43 3.11 16.38
C ALA A 196 -4.46 2.50 17.35
N LEU A 197 -4.24 2.63 18.67
CA LEU A 197 -5.19 2.17 19.68
C LEU A 197 -6.54 2.91 19.59
N ARG A 198 -6.53 4.21 19.23
CA ARG A 198 -7.76 4.96 18.98
C ARG A 198 -8.52 4.41 17.79
N LEU A 199 -7.85 4.04 16.69
CA LEU A 199 -8.50 3.39 15.54
C LEU A 199 -9.10 2.04 15.94
N VAL A 200 -8.32 1.22 16.66
CA VAL A 200 -8.76 -0.11 17.15
C VAL A 200 -10.01 -0.02 18.03
N LYS A 201 -10.09 0.97 18.94
CA LYS A 201 -11.26 1.24 19.79
C LYS A 201 -12.41 1.89 19.02
N GLY A 202 -12.07 2.70 18.01
CA GLY A 202 -12.98 3.41 17.14
C GLY A 202 -13.69 2.52 16.11
N ARG A 203 -13.36 1.23 16.01
CA ARG A 203 -14.04 0.16 15.23
C ARG A 203 -15.51 -0.08 15.60
N GLY A 204 -16.18 0.92 16.15
CA GLY A 204 -17.62 0.95 16.37
C GLY A 204 -18.44 1.25 15.11
N SER A 205 -17.83 1.32 13.91
CA SER A 205 -18.61 1.19 12.67
C SER A 205 -19.25 -0.20 12.69
N PRO A 206 -20.59 -0.30 12.73
CA PRO A 206 -21.27 -1.58 12.73
C PRO A 206 -20.74 -2.40 11.55
N ILE A 207 -20.67 -3.73 11.72
CA ILE A 207 -20.86 -4.64 10.59
C ILE A 207 -21.98 -3.99 9.77
N ASP A 208 -21.66 -3.52 8.58
CA ASP A 208 -22.63 -2.81 7.75
C ASP A 208 -23.89 -3.68 7.70
N ASP A 209 -25.07 -3.12 7.97
CA ASP A 209 -26.34 -3.87 8.07
C ASP A 209 -26.63 -4.62 6.75
N PHE A 210 -25.96 -4.24 5.66
CA PHE A 210 -26.03 -4.84 4.34
C PHE A 210 -24.94 -5.89 4.06
N SER A 211 -23.97 -6.08 4.97
CA SER A 211 -22.92 -7.08 4.87
C SER A 211 -23.20 -8.28 5.79
N SER A 212 -22.90 -9.49 5.34
CA SER A 212 -22.97 -10.69 6.18
C SER A 212 -21.74 -10.86 7.08
N ASN A 213 -20.88 -9.85 7.16
CA ASN A 213 -19.58 -9.92 7.83
C ASN A 213 -19.74 -10.06 9.36
N GLN A 214 -18.82 -10.76 10.02
CA GLN A 214 -18.94 -11.08 11.44
C GLN A 214 -17.73 -10.67 12.28
N VAL A 215 -16.62 -10.26 11.65
CA VAL A 215 -15.37 -9.94 12.37
C VAL A 215 -15.02 -8.45 12.24
N THR A 216 -14.96 -7.94 11.01
CA THR A 216 -14.83 -6.50 10.71
C THR A 216 -15.72 -6.16 9.53
N CYS A 217 -15.80 -4.88 9.14
CA CYS A 217 -16.50 -4.47 7.93
C CYS A 217 -15.95 -5.13 6.63
N PHE A 218 -14.74 -5.73 6.67
CA PHE A 218 -14.11 -6.40 5.52
C PHE A 218 -13.88 -7.91 5.69
N ILE A 219 -14.17 -8.48 6.87
CA ILE A 219 -13.86 -9.88 7.17
C ILE A 219 -15.12 -10.62 7.56
N LEU A 220 -15.46 -11.65 6.77
CA LEU A 220 -16.70 -12.39 6.90
C LEU A 220 -16.78 -13.19 8.20
N ASN A 221 -15.71 -13.91 8.54
CA ASN A 221 -15.71 -14.84 9.66
C ASN A 221 -14.28 -15.09 10.19
N ILE A 222 -14.18 -15.82 11.31
CA ILE A 222 -12.91 -16.11 11.99
C ILE A 222 -11.95 -16.91 11.10
N GLN A 223 -12.47 -17.81 10.25
CA GLN A 223 -11.63 -18.62 9.35
C GLN A 223 -10.93 -17.73 8.32
N GLU A 224 -11.65 -16.76 7.75
CA GLU A 224 -11.07 -15.76 6.88
C GLU A 224 -10.07 -14.87 7.62
N ALA A 225 -10.39 -14.43 8.83
CA ALA A 225 -9.45 -13.66 9.66
C ALA A 225 -8.12 -14.42 9.84
N GLN A 226 -8.18 -15.71 10.20
CA GLN A 226 -6.99 -16.57 10.38
C GLN A 226 -6.22 -16.80 9.08
N ARG A 227 -6.92 -16.95 7.96
CA ARG A 227 -6.32 -17.07 6.62
C ARG A 227 -5.54 -15.81 6.25
N LEU A 228 -6.14 -14.64 6.48
CA LEU A 228 -5.52 -13.35 6.21
C LEU A 228 -4.25 -13.15 7.02
N GLN A 229 -4.15 -13.65 8.26
CA GLN A 229 -2.90 -13.58 9.04
C GLN A 229 -1.70 -14.26 8.34
N LYS A 230 -1.95 -15.15 7.36
CA LYS A 230 -0.91 -15.88 6.61
C LYS A 230 -0.44 -15.16 5.34
N ILE A 231 -0.99 -13.99 5.02
CA ILE A 231 -0.51 -13.18 3.88
C ILE A 231 0.97 -12.84 4.11
N PRO A 232 1.87 -13.07 3.14
CA PRO A 232 3.28 -12.76 3.26
C PRO A 232 3.53 -11.29 3.69
N GLY A 233 4.51 -11.08 4.56
CA GLY A 233 4.83 -9.75 5.09
C GLY A 233 3.97 -9.24 6.23
N PHE A 234 2.98 -10.01 6.71
CA PHE A 234 2.17 -9.62 7.86
C PHE A 234 2.89 -9.75 9.22
N TYR A 235 3.65 -10.83 9.41
CA TYR A 235 4.45 -11.09 10.62
C TYR A 235 5.92 -10.76 10.42
#